data_AF-A0A6M3JTW1-F1
#
_entry.id   AF-A0A6M3JTW1-F1
#
_cell.length_a   1.000
_cell.length_b   1.000
_cell.length_c   1.000
_cell.angle_alpha   90.00
_cell.angle_beta   90.00
_cell.angle_gamma   90.00
#
_symmetry.space_group_name_H-M   'P 1'
#
loop_
_entity.id
_entity.type
_entity.pdbx_description
1 polymer ?
#
loop_
_entity_poly.entity_id
_entity_poly.type
_entity_poly.pdbx_seq_one_letter_code
_entity_poly.pdbx_strand_id
1 'polypeptide(L)'
;RTTALAKLNARRVILEEGSVADIDDLRREATRPDGVVIMRRGFGDKIKIEDHKTDLRGQIELLRDSEREIGEISGGIGEQMGQQTNAVSGIAIDKRQQKGTTITASLFQNQRRSKMRLGYLALTAMQKYWKAEKVVRITDTFQGVDKLIVFNQMIEGKTGKPEMKNSITNIKFDIVVTEDVFSDVMREKYAEILIESTKRAAPEAIPVIIDIAFELLDMPNKQYVLMRLRQAFNLDVPPDEDLTKEEAAEKIQQAKAAKQESEAKIEGLQLEEQELKNEKMLAQIRSLLSQTKVKDRESEKVEVETEMLLADSDREDEELELEKDKLDVEERKMLLEYRAKREATQANKDKPKTGGTTPKKKGEKKDGK
;
A
#
# COMPACT_ATOMS: atom_id res chain seq x y z
N ARG A 1 -46.75 7.19 -27.95
CA ARG A 1 -46.97 8.64 -27.70
C ARG A 1 -48.27 9.16 -28.33
N THR A 2 -48.48 9.04 -29.65
CA THR A 2 -49.70 9.53 -30.36
C THR A 2 -51.04 9.13 -29.73
N THR A 3 -51.25 7.85 -29.38
CA THR A 3 -52.53 7.38 -28.81
C THR A 3 -52.89 8.05 -27.46
N ALA A 4 -51.90 8.36 -26.63
CA ALA A 4 -52.11 9.03 -25.35
C ALA A 4 -52.47 10.52 -25.54
N LEU A 5 -51.86 11.20 -26.52
CA LEU A 5 -52.25 12.55 -26.93
C LEU A 5 -53.66 12.58 -27.54
N ALA A 6 -54.04 11.57 -28.33
CA ALA A 6 -55.39 11.45 -28.87
C ALA A 6 -56.44 11.26 -27.75
N LYS A 7 -56.14 10.42 -26.74
CA LYS A 7 -56.99 10.24 -25.56
C LYS A 7 -57.04 11.46 -24.62
N LEU A 8 -56.00 12.29 -24.58
CA LEU A 8 -56.00 13.56 -23.84
C LEU A 8 -56.99 14.56 -24.45
N ASN A 9 -57.05 14.62 -25.78
CA ASN A 9 -57.96 15.50 -26.52
C ASN A 9 -59.39 14.92 -26.65
N ALA A 10 -59.58 13.62 -26.42
CA ALA A 10 -60.90 13.01 -26.39
C ALA A 10 -61.58 13.26 -25.04
N ARG A 11 -62.78 13.83 -25.06
CA ARG A 11 -63.70 13.86 -23.90
C ARG A 11 -64.92 13.01 -24.19
N ARG A 12 -65.43 12.30 -23.19
CA ARG A 12 -66.71 11.58 -23.31
C ARG A 12 -67.83 12.44 -22.76
N VAL A 13 -68.83 12.73 -23.60
CA VAL A 13 -70.06 13.42 -23.18
C VAL A 13 -71.17 12.38 -23.01
N ILE A 14 -71.77 12.35 -21.83
CA ILE A 14 -72.98 11.59 -21.52
C ILE A 14 -74.13 12.61 -21.41
N LEU A 15 -75.20 12.39 -22.15
CA LEU A 15 -76.34 13.31 -22.27
C LEU A 15 -77.66 12.54 -22.32
N GLU A 16 -78.73 13.15 -21.82
CA GLU A 16 -80.11 12.65 -21.96
C GLU A 16 -80.74 13.18 -23.26
N GLU A 17 -81.58 12.38 -23.91
CA GLU A 17 -82.16 12.71 -25.22
C GLU A 17 -82.98 14.01 -25.18
N GLY A 18 -82.72 14.92 -26.12
CA GLY A 18 -83.36 16.24 -26.20
C GLY A 18 -82.76 17.34 -25.31
N SER A 19 -81.69 17.09 -24.54
CA SER A 19 -81.04 18.08 -23.66
C SER A 19 -80.41 19.30 -24.38
N VAL A 20 -80.01 19.11 -25.64
CA VAL A 20 -79.25 20.08 -26.47
C VAL A 20 -79.95 20.27 -27.82
N ALA A 21 -79.68 21.39 -28.51
CA ALA A 21 -80.28 21.71 -29.81
C ALA A 21 -79.63 20.97 -30.99
N ASP A 22 -78.31 20.78 -30.96
CA ASP A 22 -77.52 20.03 -31.95
C ASP A 22 -76.44 19.21 -31.20
N ILE A 23 -76.19 17.98 -31.64
CA ILE A 23 -75.24 17.04 -31.05
C ILE A 23 -73.84 17.20 -31.65
N ASP A 24 -73.70 17.61 -32.91
CA ASP A 24 -72.39 17.79 -33.55
C ASP A 24 -71.73 19.10 -33.12
N ASP A 25 -72.49 20.17 -32.87
CA ASP A 25 -71.96 21.37 -32.22
C ASP A 25 -71.56 21.12 -30.76
N LEU A 26 -72.36 20.35 -30.01
CA LEU A 26 -71.98 19.88 -28.67
C LEU A 26 -70.65 19.12 -28.71
N ARG A 27 -70.46 18.22 -29.69
CA ARG A 27 -69.24 17.43 -29.86
C ARG A 27 -68.04 18.30 -30.22
N ARG A 28 -68.22 19.32 -31.06
CA ARG A 28 -67.18 20.30 -31.41
C ARG A 28 -66.76 21.11 -30.18
N GLU A 29 -67.69 21.73 -29.47
CA GLU A 29 -67.38 22.56 -28.29
C GLU A 29 -66.85 21.73 -27.11
N ALA A 30 -67.40 20.54 -26.85
CA ALA A 30 -66.89 19.65 -25.79
C ALA A 30 -65.46 19.13 -26.06
N THR A 31 -64.92 19.32 -27.27
CA THR A 31 -63.52 19.02 -27.61
C THR A 31 -62.59 20.23 -27.43
N ARG A 32 -63.12 21.46 -27.31
CA ARG A 32 -62.32 22.69 -27.17
C ARG A 32 -61.79 22.89 -25.73
N PRO A 33 -60.65 23.57 -25.53
CA PRO A 33 -60.17 23.93 -24.20
C PRO A 33 -61.20 24.76 -23.42
N ASP A 34 -61.71 25.82 -24.06
CA ASP A 34 -62.64 26.81 -23.49
C ASP A 34 -64.12 26.50 -23.80
N GLY A 35 -64.46 25.23 -24.00
CA GLY A 35 -65.74 24.79 -24.57
C GLY A 35 -66.98 25.21 -23.77
N VAL A 36 -67.87 25.98 -24.40
CA VAL A 36 -69.14 26.43 -23.80
C VAL A 36 -70.30 25.58 -24.30
N VAL A 37 -71.02 24.93 -23.39
CA VAL A 37 -72.17 24.07 -23.72
C VAL A 37 -73.48 24.81 -23.48
N ILE A 38 -74.24 25.07 -24.53
CA ILE A 38 -75.58 25.66 -24.46
C ILE A 38 -76.61 24.55 -24.23
N MET A 39 -77.30 24.59 -23.09
CA MET A 39 -78.29 23.57 -22.68
C MET A 39 -79.71 24.13 -22.69
N ARG A 40 -80.71 23.25 -22.87
CA ARG A 40 -82.12 23.63 -22.67
C ARG A 40 -82.42 23.84 -21.17
N ARG A 41 -83.25 24.84 -20.85
CA ARG A 41 -83.59 25.23 -19.48
C ARG A 41 -84.20 24.05 -18.71
N GLY A 42 -83.53 23.62 -17.64
CA GLY A 42 -83.92 22.46 -16.82
C GLY A 42 -83.04 21.22 -16.97
N PHE A 43 -82.08 21.19 -17.91
CA PHE A 43 -81.24 20.01 -18.20
C PHE A 43 -79.79 20.11 -17.66
N GLY A 44 -79.52 21.02 -16.71
CA GLY A 44 -78.16 21.29 -16.21
C GLY A 44 -77.44 20.06 -15.62
N ASP A 45 -78.09 19.33 -14.71
CA ASP A 45 -77.50 18.14 -14.07
C ASP A 45 -77.47 16.89 -14.99
N LYS A 46 -78.00 16.98 -16.21
CA LYS A 46 -78.22 15.86 -17.13
C LYS A 46 -77.12 15.68 -18.17
N ILE A 47 -76.09 16.53 -18.17
CA ILE A 47 -74.90 16.36 -19.01
C ILE A 47 -73.69 16.13 -18.12
N LYS A 48 -73.00 14.99 -18.32
CA LYS A 48 -71.74 14.66 -17.64
C LYS A 48 -70.62 14.56 -18.67
N ILE A 49 -69.59 15.38 -18.49
CA ILE A 49 -68.36 15.33 -19.28
C ILE A 49 -67.32 14.57 -18.47
N GLU A 50 -66.96 13.37 -18.92
CA GLU A 50 -65.94 12.54 -18.30
C GLU A 50 -64.57 12.82 -18.95
N ASP A 51 -63.66 13.44 -18.19
CA ASP A 51 -62.26 13.65 -18.59
C ASP A 51 -61.45 12.36 -18.35
N HIS A 52 -60.75 11.86 -19.38
CA HIS A 52 -59.88 10.66 -19.29
C HIS A 52 -58.55 10.88 -18.53
N LYS A 53 -58.50 11.86 -17.61
CA LYS A 53 -57.30 12.28 -16.85
C LYS A 53 -56.65 11.15 -16.03
N THR A 54 -57.41 10.15 -15.57
CA THR A 54 -56.88 8.99 -14.84
C THR A 54 -56.22 7.97 -15.77
N ASP A 55 -56.84 7.66 -16.91
CA ASP A 55 -56.31 6.76 -17.94
C ASP A 55 -55.03 7.35 -18.58
N LEU A 56 -54.96 8.68 -18.72
CA LEU A 56 -53.75 9.40 -19.13
C LEU A 56 -52.56 9.18 -18.17
N ARG A 57 -52.78 9.11 -16.84
CA ARG A 57 -51.69 8.88 -15.87
C ARG A 57 -51.05 7.52 -16.06
N GLY A 58 -51.87 6.45 -16.13
CA GLY A 58 -51.38 5.09 -16.38
C GLY A 58 -50.66 4.96 -17.74
N GLN A 59 -51.08 5.72 -18.75
CA GLN A 59 -50.38 5.75 -20.05
C GLN A 59 -49.07 6.53 -20.02
N ILE A 60 -48.94 7.57 -19.18
CA ILE A 60 -47.66 8.28 -18.97
C ILE A 60 -46.69 7.38 -18.19
N GLU A 61 -47.18 6.60 -17.24
CA GLU A 61 -46.41 5.59 -16.51
C GLU A 61 -45.92 4.47 -17.45
N LEU A 62 -46.82 3.85 -18.22
CA LEU A 62 -46.49 2.90 -19.28
C LEU A 62 -45.44 3.46 -20.26
N LEU A 63 -45.58 4.71 -20.69
CA LEU A 63 -44.61 5.35 -21.59
C LEU A 63 -43.23 5.54 -20.95
N ARG A 64 -43.14 5.80 -19.64
CA ARG A 64 -41.86 5.90 -18.91
C ARG A 64 -41.22 4.53 -18.73
N ASP A 65 -42.01 3.50 -18.50
CA ASP A 65 -41.51 2.13 -18.39
C ASP A 65 -41.04 1.61 -19.75
N SER A 66 -41.78 1.83 -20.84
CA SER A 66 -41.30 1.57 -22.20
C SER A 66 -40.04 2.36 -22.57
N GLU A 67 -39.88 3.60 -22.09
CA GLU A 67 -38.67 4.39 -22.29
C GLU A 67 -37.46 3.80 -21.54
N ARG A 68 -37.69 3.20 -20.35
CA ARG A 68 -36.68 2.41 -19.61
C ARG A 68 -36.35 1.10 -20.32
N GLU A 69 -37.36 0.34 -20.77
CA GLU A 69 -37.20 -0.92 -21.51
C GLU A 69 -36.39 -0.72 -22.80
N ILE A 70 -36.67 0.34 -23.57
CA ILE A 70 -35.91 0.69 -24.77
C ILE A 70 -34.44 0.99 -24.42
N GLY A 71 -34.18 1.73 -23.33
CA GLY A 71 -32.83 1.99 -22.84
C GLY A 71 -32.07 0.70 -22.48
N GLU A 72 -32.72 -0.22 -21.75
CA GLU A 72 -32.14 -1.51 -21.40
C GLU A 72 -31.90 -2.41 -22.62
N ILE A 73 -32.86 -2.51 -23.55
CA ILE A 73 -32.75 -3.35 -24.76
C ILE A 73 -31.70 -2.79 -25.73
N SER A 74 -31.53 -1.47 -25.80
CA SER A 74 -30.52 -0.82 -26.65
C SER A 74 -29.08 -1.08 -26.19
N GLY A 75 -28.87 -1.73 -25.03
CA GLY A 75 -27.56 -1.92 -24.41
C GLY A 75 -26.95 -0.66 -23.80
N GLY A 76 -27.60 0.50 -23.99
CA GLY A 76 -27.21 1.80 -23.45
C GLY A 76 -27.52 1.95 -21.97
N ILE A 77 -26.90 1.13 -21.14
CA ILE A 77 -27.07 1.20 -19.68
C ILE A 77 -26.43 2.50 -19.15
N GLY A 78 -27.09 3.17 -18.22
CA GLY A 78 -26.69 4.49 -17.70
C GLY A 78 -25.21 4.58 -17.29
N GLU A 79 -24.66 3.56 -16.60
CA GLU A 79 -23.25 3.52 -16.23
C GLU A 79 -22.30 3.53 -17.45
N GLN A 80 -22.66 2.91 -18.58
CA GLN A 80 -21.86 2.96 -19.82
C GLN A 80 -22.01 4.29 -20.57
N MET A 81 -23.11 5.03 -20.33
CA MET A 81 -23.36 6.37 -20.87
C MET A 81 -22.88 7.51 -19.94
N GLY A 82 -22.16 7.19 -18.86
CA GLY A 82 -21.68 8.18 -17.88
C GLY A 82 -22.79 8.84 -17.05
N GLN A 83 -24.01 8.29 -17.05
CA GLN A 83 -25.10 8.76 -16.20
C GLN A 83 -24.84 8.36 -14.74
N GLN A 84 -25.11 9.28 -13.81
CA GLN A 84 -25.02 8.98 -12.39
C GLN A 84 -26.14 8.00 -12.00
N THR A 85 -25.77 6.83 -11.46
CA THR A 85 -26.71 5.84 -10.93
C THR A 85 -26.47 5.61 -9.44
N ASN A 86 -27.47 5.08 -8.74
CA ASN A 86 -27.41 4.80 -7.29
C ASN A 86 -26.57 3.52 -6.98
N ALA A 87 -25.47 3.30 -7.69
CA ALA A 87 -24.59 2.15 -7.55
C ALA A 87 -23.49 2.38 -6.49
N VAL A 88 -23.81 2.14 -5.23
CA VAL A 88 -22.90 2.42 -4.09
C VAL A 88 -21.71 1.44 -4.00
N SER A 89 -21.71 0.32 -4.72
CA SER A 89 -20.66 -0.70 -4.69
C SER A 89 -20.05 -0.94 -6.07
N GLY A 90 -18.73 -0.93 -6.18
CA GLY A 90 -18.00 -1.22 -7.42
C GLY A 90 -18.42 -2.54 -8.06
N ILE A 91 -18.57 -3.60 -7.25
CA ILE A 91 -19.04 -4.93 -7.71
C ILE A 91 -20.42 -4.86 -8.38
N ALA A 92 -21.28 -3.91 -8.01
CA ALA A 92 -22.57 -3.69 -8.65
C ALA A 92 -22.45 -2.87 -9.95
N ILE A 93 -21.48 -1.95 -10.04
CA ILE A 93 -21.12 -1.22 -11.27
C ILE A 93 -20.57 -2.23 -12.29
N ASP A 94 -19.58 -3.04 -11.91
CA ASP A 94 -18.93 -4.03 -12.77
C ASP A 94 -19.95 -5.00 -13.38
N LYS A 95 -20.86 -5.55 -12.55
CA LYS A 95 -21.93 -6.44 -13.00
C LYS A 95 -22.93 -5.76 -13.95
N ARG A 96 -23.16 -4.45 -13.83
CA ARG A 96 -24.00 -3.69 -14.78
C ARG A 96 -23.26 -3.39 -16.08
N GLN A 97 -21.98 -3.04 -16.03
CA GLN A 97 -21.15 -2.93 -17.23
C GLN A 97 -21.10 -4.26 -17.99
N GLN A 98 -20.95 -5.39 -17.28
CA GLN A 98 -21.03 -6.74 -17.87
C GLN A 98 -22.39 -7.03 -18.54
N LYS A 99 -23.52 -6.58 -17.97
CA LYS A 99 -24.84 -6.67 -18.62
C LYS A 99 -24.88 -5.90 -19.95
N GLY A 100 -24.36 -4.66 -20.00
CA GLY A 100 -24.31 -3.85 -21.23
C GLY A 100 -23.40 -4.45 -22.30
N THR A 101 -22.23 -4.95 -21.90
CA THR A 101 -21.33 -5.73 -22.77
C THR A 101 -21.99 -7.01 -23.29
N THR A 102 -22.84 -7.68 -22.51
CA THR A 102 -23.52 -8.91 -22.94
C THR A 102 -24.52 -8.67 -24.06
N ILE A 103 -25.23 -7.53 -24.03
CA ILE A 103 -26.19 -7.15 -25.08
C ILE A 103 -25.46 -6.80 -26.38
N THR A 104 -24.42 -5.97 -26.28
CA THR A 104 -23.60 -5.53 -27.43
C THR A 104 -22.68 -6.63 -27.99
N ALA A 105 -22.36 -7.67 -27.21
CA ALA A 105 -21.55 -8.82 -27.65
C ALA A 105 -22.10 -9.49 -28.92
N SER A 106 -23.42 -9.50 -29.13
CA SER A 106 -24.04 -10.02 -30.36
C SER A 106 -23.56 -9.31 -31.64
N LEU A 107 -23.30 -8.01 -31.57
CA LEU A 107 -22.79 -7.20 -32.68
C LEU A 107 -21.31 -7.54 -32.95
N PHE A 108 -20.49 -7.61 -31.90
CA PHE A 108 -19.07 -7.97 -32.01
C PHE A 108 -18.87 -9.43 -32.47
N GLN A 109 -19.72 -10.36 -32.03
CA GLN A 109 -19.74 -11.74 -32.54
C GLN A 109 -20.05 -11.79 -34.04
N ASN A 110 -21.02 -11.01 -34.52
CA ASN A 110 -21.31 -10.90 -35.96
C ASN A 110 -20.17 -10.23 -36.74
N GLN A 111 -19.48 -9.24 -36.15
CA GLN A 111 -18.29 -8.63 -36.73
C GLN A 111 -17.14 -9.66 -36.83
N ARG A 112 -16.84 -10.40 -35.75
CA ARG A 112 -15.81 -11.45 -35.71
C ARG A 112 -16.13 -12.59 -36.69
N ARG A 113 -17.39 -13.04 -36.77
CA ARG A 113 -17.86 -14.02 -37.77
C ARG A 113 -17.67 -13.51 -39.20
N SER A 114 -17.86 -12.21 -39.44
CA SER A 114 -17.64 -11.60 -40.76
C SER A 114 -16.15 -11.52 -41.11
N LYS A 115 -15.29 -11.11 -40.15
CA LYS A 115 -13.82 -11.17 -40.27
C LYS A 115 -13.34 -12.60 -40.60
N MET A 116 -13.82 -13.60 -39.85
CA MET A 116 -13.53 -15.02 -40.09
C MET A 116 -13.92 -15.46 -41.51
N ARG A 117 -15.14 -15.11 -41.96
CA ARG A 117 -15.62 -15.46 -43.30
C ARG A 117 -14.80 -14.79 -44.41
N LEU A 118 -14.38 -13.54 -44.22
CA LEU A 118 -13.48 -12.83 -45.13
C LEU A 118 -12.11 -13.52 -45.19
N GLY A 119 -11.57 -13.97 -44.05
CA GLY A 119 -10.35 -14.78 -43.98
C GLY A 119 -10.45 -16.06 -44.82
N TYR A 120 -11.51 -16.86 -44.65
CA TYR A 120 -11.73 -18.07 -45.47
C TYR A 120 -11.87 -17.77 -46.97
N LEU A 121 -12.50 -16.66 -47.35
CA LEU A 121 -12.62 -16.25 -48.75
C LEU A 121 -11.27 -15.84 -49.35
N ALA A 122 -10.48 -15.06 -48.60
CA ALA A 122 -9.13 -14.69 -48.99
C ALA A 122 -8.22 -15.92 -49.12
N LEU A 123 -8.29 -16.86 -48.18
CA LEU A 123 -7.56 -18.13 -48.21
C LEU A 123 -7.95 -19.00 -49.41
N THR A 124 -9.25 -19.10 -49.71
CA THR A 124 -9.75 -19.88 -50.86
C THR A 124 -9.28 -19.26 -52.19
N ALA A 125 -9.28 -17.93 -52.28
CA ALA A 125 -8.70 -17.21 -53.42
C ALA A 125 -7.19 -17.44 -53.53
N MET A 126 -6.47 -17.43 -52.41
CA MET A 126 -5.04 -17.73 -52.33
C MET A 126 -4.72 -19.12 -52.88
N GLN A 127 -5.36 -20.17 -52.34
CA GLN A 127 -5.17 -21.57 -52.77
C GLN A 127 -5.51 -21.81 -54.25
N LYS A 128 -6.46 -21.05 -54.82
CA LYS A 128 -6.91 -21.19 -56.22
C LYS A 128 -6.02 -20.43 -57.23
N TYR A 129 -5.54 -19.24 -56.87
CA TYR A 129 -4.88 -18.34 -57.82
C TYR A 129 -3.37 -18.18 -57.62
N TRP A 130 -2.84 -18.38 -56.41
CA TRP A 130 -1.39 -18.26 -56.15
C TRP A 130 -0.66 -19.52 -56.62
N LYS A 131 0.01 -19.42 -57.77
CA LYS A 131 0.89 -20.48 -58.32
C LYS A 131 2.38 -20.14 -58.33
N ALA A 132 2.74 -18.88 -58.05
CA ALA A 132 4.13 -18.45 -58.02
C ALA A 132 4.90 -19.05 -56.83
N GLU A 133 6.20 -19.30 -57.01
CA GLU A 133 7.14 -19.60 -55.93
C GLU A 133 7.33 -18.37 -55.03
N LYS A 134 7.45 -18.59 -53.72
CA LYS A 134 7.77 -17.51 -52.77
C LYS A 134 8.52 -18.02 -51.55
N VAL A 135 9.57 -17.32 -51.16
CA VAL A 135 10.26 -17.50 -49.88
C VAL A 135 9.51 -16.70 -48.80
N VAL A 136 9.21 -17.34 -47.67
CA VAL A 136 8.64 -16.72 -46.48
C VAL A 136 9.59 -16.98 -45.31
N ARG A 137 10.06 -15.90 -44.69
CA ARG A 137 10.80 -15.93 -43.42
C ARG A 137 9.79 -15.94 -42.28
N ILE A 138 9.83 -16.98 -41.45
CA ILE A 138 9.09 -17.04 -40.19
C ILE A 138 10.05 -16.61 -39.09
N THR A 139 9.89 -15.37 -38.63
CA THR A 139 10.52 -14.83 -37.42
C THR A 139 9.76 -15.37 -36.21
N ASP A 140 10.32 -16.37 -35.53
CA ASP A 140 9.70 -17.03 -34.38
C ASP A 140 10.25 -16.43 -33.08
N THR A 141 9.59 -15.38 -32.58
CA THR A 141 10.04 -14.56 -31.43
C THR A 141 10.20 -15.36 -30.13
N PHE A 142 9.64 -16.58 -30.05
CA PHE A 142 9.78 -17.46 -28.88
C PHE A 142 10.88 -18.52 -29.02
N GLN A 143 11.54 -18.63 -30.18
CA GLN A 143 12.58 -19.65 -30.42
C GLN A 143 13.90 -19.12 -30.97
N GLY A 144 14.01 -17.85 -31.37
CA GLY A 144 15.22 -17.24 -31.96
C GLY A 144 15.59 -17.74 -33.37
N VAL A 145 15.19 -18.98 -33.70
CA VAL A 145 15.50 -19.61 -34.99
C VAL A 145 14.55 -19.15 -36.09
N ASP A 146 15.04 -18.20 -36.91
CA ASP A 146 14.46 -17.79 -38.18
C ASP A 146 14.28 -18.99 -39.14
N LYS A 147 13.04 -19.32 -39.47
CA LYS A 147 12.72 -20.47 -40.35
C LYS A 147 12.33 -19.97 -41.75
N LEU A 148 13.21 -20.18 -42.72
CA LEU A 148 12.95 -19.88 -44.14
C LEU A 148 12.20 -21.04 -44.81
N ILE A 149 10.94 -20.80 -45.19
CA ILE A 149 10.10 -21.76 -45.92
C ILE A 149 9.87 -21.24 -47.35
N VAL A 150 10.19 -22.08 -48.33
CA VAL A 150 9.84 -21.83 -49.74
C VAL A 150 8.52 -22.54 -50.06
N PHE A 151 7.56 -21.82 -50.63
CA PHE A 151 6.28 -22.33 -51.10
C PHE A 151 6.26 -22.49 -52.63
N ASN A 152 5.54 -23.50 -53.12
CA ASN A 152 5.41 -23.85 -54.54
C ASN A 152 6.75 -24.10 -55.27
N GLN A 153 7.77 -24.59 -54.56
CA GLN A 153 9.06 -24.93 -55.16
C GLN A 153 8.92 -26.19 -56.02
N MET A 154 9.26 -26.09 -57.30
CA MET A 154 9.21 -27.21 -58.24
C MET A 154 10.50 -28.02 -58.14
N ILE A 155 10.40 -29.28 -57.68
CA ILE A 155 11.54 -30.20 -57.53
C ILE A 155 11.37 -31.41 -58.42
N GLU A 156 12.47 -32.03 -58.83
CA GLU A 156 12.43 -33.38 -59.41
C GLU A 156 12.19 -34.40 -58.29
N GLY A 157 11.05 -35.06 -58.31
CA GLY A 157 10.72 -36.13 -57.38
C GLY A 157 11.58 -37.37 -57.63
N LYS A 158 11.69 -38.25 -56.63
CA LYS A 158 12.52 -39.49 -56.68
C LYS A 158 12.17 -40.47 -57.80
N THR A 159 11.08 -40.22 -58.53
CA THR A 159 10.55 -41.01 -59.66
C THR A 159 10.73 -40.32 -61.02
N GLY A 160 11.52 -39.24 -61.10
CA GLY A 160 11.79 -38.53 -62.36
C GLY A 160 10.61 -37.70 -62.89
N LYS A 161 9.66 -37.35 -62.02
CA LYS A 161 8.54 -36.45 -62.32
C LYS A 161 8.65 -35.18 -61.50
N PRO A 162 8.29 -34.00 -62.04
CA PRO A 162 8.28 -32.76 -61.27
C PRO A 162 7.16 -32.79 -60.22
N GLU A 163 7.52 -32.60 -58.96
CA GLU A 163 6.61 -32.50 -57.83
C GLU A 163 6.72 -31.09 -57.20
N MET A 164 5.58 -30.48 -56.83
CA MET A 164 5.60 -29.19 -56.13
C MET A 164 5.74 -29.38 -54.62
N LYS A 165 6.95 -29.14 -54.12
CA LYS A 165 7.26 -29.07 -52.69
C LYS A 165 6.53 -27.87 -52.09
N ASN A 166 5.91 -28.07 -50.93
CA ASN A 166 5.14 -27.05 -50.21
C ASN A 166 4.09 -26.34 -51.09
N SER A 167 3.30 -27.11 -51.84
CA SER A 167 2.18 -26.60 -52.65
C SER A 167 1.11 -25.93 -51.79
N ILE A 168 0.92 -24.62 -51.98
CA ILE A 168 0.03 -23.78 -51.16
C ILE A 168 -1.44 -24.22 -51.24
N THR A 169 -1.85 -24.81 -52.37
CA THR A 169 -3.20 -25.33 -52.61
C THR A 169 -3.59 -26.49 -51.67
N ASN A 170 -2.62 -27.28 -51.20
CA ASN A 170 -2.87 -28.48 -50.39
C ASN A 170 -2.73 -28.23 -48.88
N ILE A 171 -2.33 -27.03 -48.45
CA ILE A 171 -2.12 -26.70 -47.04
C ILE A 171 -3.48 -26.48 -46.36
N LYS A 172 -3.69 -27.13 -45.22
CA LYS A 172 -4.77 -26.80 -44.28
C LYS A 172 -4.32 -25.65 -43.40
N PHE A 173 -5.11 -24.59 -43.36
CA PHE A 173 -4.90 -23.45 -42.46
C PHE A 173 -6.06 -23.41 -41.47
N ASP A 174 -5.77 -23.17 -40.20
CA ASP A 174 -6.77 -22.66 -39.26
C ASP A 174 -6.74 -21.14 -39.28
N ILE A 175 -7.88 -20.50 -39.01
CA ILE A 175 -8.03 -19.04 -39.04
C ILE A 175 -8.54 -18.60 -37.68
N VAL A 176 -7.64 -18.10 -36.85
CA VAL A 176 -7.97 -17.51 -35.55
C VAL A 176 -8.03 -15.99 -35.71
N VAL A 177 -9.24 -15.44 -35.80
CA VAL A 177 -9.44 -13.99 -35.61
C VAL A 177 -9.45 -13.69 -34.11
N THR A 178 -8.27 -13.34 -33.60
CA THR A 178 -8.12 -12.53 -32.39
C THR A 178 -8.54 -11.08 -32.67
N GLU A 179 -8.71 -10.30 -31.61
CA GLU A 179 -8.94 -8.86 -31.70
C GLU A 179 -7.81 -8.16 -30.94
N ASP A 180 -6.59 -8.41 -31.42
CA ASP A 180 -5.36 -7.81 -30.92
C ASP A 180 -5.31 -6.31 -31.21
N VAL A 181 -5.88 -5.55 -30.29
CA VAL A 181 -5.18 -4.35 -29.82
C VAL A 181 -4.35 -4.81 -28.63
N PHE A 182 -3.05 -5.02 -28.85
CA PHE A 182 -2.08 -5.32 -27.78
C PHE A 182 -1.80 -4.04 -26.97
N SER A 183 -2.84 -3.53 -26.31
CA SER A 183 -2.79 -2.34 -25.49
C SER A 183 -2.27 -2.63 -24.09
N ASP A 184 -1.80 -1.58 -23.43
CA ASP A 184 -1.30 -1.61 -22.06
C ASP A 184 -2.37 -2.16 -21.10
N VAL A 185 -3.63 -1.74 -21.28
CA VAL A 185 -4.80 -2.22 -20.53
C VAL A 185 -5.03 -3.74 -20.67
N MET A 186 -4.64 -4.37 -21.78
CA MET A 186 -4.72 -5.83 -21.90
C MET A 186 -3.50 -6.52 -21.28
N ARG A 187 -2.29 -5.95 -21.42
CA ARG A 187 -1.08 -6.44 -20.74
C ARG A 187 -1.25 -6.42 -19.22
N GLU A 188 -1.74 -5.31 -18.67
CA GLU A 188 -2.10 -5.14 -17.25
C GLU A 188 -3.07 -6.23 -16.77
N LYS A 189 -4.14 -6.50 -17.54
CA LYS A 189 -5.11 -7.55 -17.21
C LYS A 189 -4.53 -8.96 -17.27
N TYR A 190 -3.64 -9.26 -18.21
CA TYR A 190 -2.96 -10.56 -18.23
C TYR A 190 -2.02 -10.72 -17.03
N ALA A 191 -1.29 -9.67 -16.65
CA ALA A 191 -0.48 -9.67 -15.43
C ALA A 191 -1.33 -9.81 -14.15
N GLU A 192 -2.47 -9.11 -14.06
CA GLU A 192 -3.42 -9.24 -12.94
C GLU A 192 -3.97 -10.67 -12.82
N ILE A 193 -4.38 -11.29 -13.93
CA ILE A 193 -4.87 -12.67 -13.97
C ILE A 193 -3.77 -13.66 -13.55
N LEU A 194 -2.53 -13.46 -13.98
CA LEU A 194 -1.40 -14.28 -13.54
C LEU A 194 -1.16 -14.12 -12.03
N ILE A 195 -1.14 -12.89 -11.51
CA ILE A 195 -0.98 -12.59 -10.07
C ILE A 195 -2.16 -13.12 -9.23
N GLU A 196 -3.40 -13.18 -9.77
CA GLU A 196 -4.49 -13.88 -9.11
C GLU A 196 -4.30 -15.40 -9.14
N SER A 197 -3.83 -15.96 -10.27
CA SER A 197 -3.57 -17.40 -10.41
C SER A 197 -2.54 -17.91 -9.39
N THR A 198 -1.54 -17.08 -9.04
CA THR A 198 -0.56 -17.33 -7.99
C THR A 198 -1.21 -17.69 -6.64
N LYS A 199 -2.40 -17.16 -6.34
CA LYS A 199 -3.16 -17.46 -5.09
C LYS A 199 -3.72 -18.89 -5.04
N ARG A 200 -3.69 -19.62 -6.17
CA ARG A 200 -4.19 -21.00 -6.31
C ARG A 200 -3.13 -21.95 -6.91
N ALA A 201 -1.94 -21.45 -7.22
CA ALA A 201 -0.85 -22.22 -7.81
C ALA A 201 -0.13 -23.08 -6.76
N ALA A 202 0.56 -24.12 -7.22
CA ALA A 202 1.51 -24.85 -6.37
C ALA A 202 2.71 -23.92 -6.01
N PRO A 203 3.28 -23.99 -4.79
CA PRO A 203 4.35 -23.09 -4.36
C PRO A 203 5.58 -23.05 -5.28
N GLU A 204 5.89 -24.16 -5.96
CA GLU A 204 6.99 -24.28 -6.92
C GLU A 204 6.76 -23.49 -8.22
N ALA A 205 5.49 -23.31 -8.62
CA ALA A 205 5.12 -22.55 -9.83
C ALA A 205 4.97 -21.05 -9.58
N ILE A 206 4.81 -20.63 -8.32
CA ILE A 206 4.63 -19.22 -7.91
C ILE A 206 5.75 -18.31 -8.47
N PRO A 207 7.05 -18.64 -8.36
CA PRO A 207 8.12 -17.81 -8.92
C PRO A 207 8.02 -17.61 -10.43
N VAL A 208 7.73 -18.68 -11.18
CA VAL A 208 7.64 -18.67 -12.65
C VAL A 208 6.46 -17.83 -13.13
N ILE A 209 5.30 -17.97 -12.47
CA ILE A 209 4.09 -17.18 -12.78
C ILE A 209 4.33 -15.69 -12.50
N ILE A 210 5.02 -15.36 -11.41
CA ILE A 210 5.34 -13.97 -11.05
C ILE A 210 6.36 -13.36 -12.02
N ASP A 211 7.38 -14.10 -12.44
CA ASP A 211 8.39 -13.65 -13.41
C ASP A 211 7.72 -13.27 -14.75
N ILE A 212 6.88 -14.15 -15.29
CA ILE A 212 6.09 -13.91 -16.51
C ILE A 212 5.11 -12.73 -16.33
N ALA A 213 4.49 -12.57 -15.15
CA ALA A 213 3.60 -11.44 -14.88
C ALA A 213 4.36 -10.10 -14.90
N PHE A 214 5.57 -10.04 -14.36
CA PHE A 214 6.44 -8.86 -14.45
C PHE A 214 7.01 -8.64 -15.85
N GLU A 215 7.19 -9.69 -16.67
CA GLU A 215 7.52 -9.54 -18.09
C GLU A 215 6.38 -8.91 -18.92
N LEU A 216 5.13 -9.05 -18.50
CA LEU A 216 3.97 -8.42 -19.17
C LEU A 216 3.75 -6.95 -18.76
N LEU A 217 4.10 -6.57 -17.53
CA LEU A 217 3.97 -5.18 -17.05
C LEU A 217 5.03 -4.25 -17.64
N ASP A 218 4.68 -2.99 -17.90
CA ASP A 218 5.66 -1.92 -18.10
C ASP A 218 5.91 -1.21 -16.77
N MET A 219 7.17 -1.18 -16.33
CA MET A 219 7.55 -0.65 -15.02
C MET A 219 9.00 -0.14 -15.01
N PRO A 220 9.28 0.98 -14.30
CA PRO A 220 10.65 1.46 -14.15
C PRO A 220 11.52 0.40 -13.43
N ASN A 221 12.76 0.23 -13.91
CA ASN A 221 13.75 -0.72 -13.40
C ASN A 221 13.35 -2.21 -13.48
N LYS A 222 12.38 -2.57 -14.35
CA LYS A 222 11.93 -3.96 -14.63
C LYS A 222 13.05 -5.00 -14.66
N GLN A 223 14.11 -4.79 -15.44
CA GLN A 223 15.24 -5.71 -15.56
C GLN A 223 15.94 -6.00 -14.21
N TYR A 224 16.04 -5.00 -13.32
CA TYR A 224 16.63 -5.17 -11.99
C TYR A 224 15.72 -5.98 -11.05
N VAL A 225 14.39 -5.84 -11.19
CA VAL A 225 13.40 -6.63 -10.45
C VAL A 225 13.42 -8.09 -10.91
N LEU A 226 13.35 -8.33 -12.23
CA LEU A 226 13.45 -9.67 -12.82
C LEU A 226 14.78 -10.35 -12.47
N MET A 227 15.91 -9.64 -12.57
CA MET A 227 17.22 -10.17 -12.17
C MET A 227 17.24 -10.60 -10.69
N ARG A 228 16.73 -9.77 -9.77
CA ARG A 228 16.62 -10.12 -8.34
C ARG A 228 15.69 -11.32 -8.11
N LEU A 229 14.58 -11.41 -8.84
CA LEU A 229 13.59 -12.48 -8.67
C LEU A 229 14.13 -13.82 -9.18
N ARG A 230 14.73 -13.84 -10.38
CA ARG A 230 15.42 -15.01 -10.94
C ARG A 230 16.57 -15.49 -10.05
N GLN A 231 17.37 -14.56 -9.50
CA GLN A 231 18.43 -14.87 -8.52
C GLN A 231 17.90 -15.40 -7.17
N ALA A 232 16.75 -14.92 -6.71
CA ALA A 232 16.15 -15.37 -5.44
C ALA A 232 15.55 -16.79 -5.52
N PHE A 233 15.16 -17.24 -6.73
CA PHE A 233 14.48 -18.52 -6.96
C PHE A 233 15.27 -19.53 -7.79
N ASN A 234 16.53 -19.24 -8.14
CA ASN A 234 17.38 -20.07 -9.01
C ASN A 234 16.71 -20.47 -10.35
N LEU A 235 15.97 -19.54 -10.94
CA LEU A 235 15.36 -19.75 -12.26
C LEU A 235 16.43 -19.54 -13.35
N ASP A 236 16.51 -20.47 -14.30
CA ASP A 236 17.39 -20.34 -15.46
C ASP A 236 17.07 -19.06 -16.24
N VAL A 237 18.12 -18.28 -16.52
CA VAL A 237 18.00 -17.00 -17.23
C VAL A 237 17.69 -17.28 -18.70
N PRO A 238 16.57 -16.77 -19.26
CA PRO A 238 16.34 -16.79 -20.70
C PRO A 238 17.50 -16.08 -21.41
N PRO A 239 18.15 -16.71 -22.40
CA PRO A 239 19.27 -16.09 -23.09
C PRO A 239 18.77 -14.98 -24.02
N ASP A 240 18.86 -13.72 -23.57
CA ASP A 240 18.70 -12.55 -24.45
C ASP A 240 19.70 -12.65 -25.62
N GLU A 241 19.18 -12.70 -26.85
CA GLU A 241 19.96 -12.88 -28.08
C GLU A 241 20.70 -11.60 -28.49
N ASP A 242 21.73 -11.20 -27.73
CA ASP A 242 22.71 -10.21 -28.20
C ASP A 242 24.10 -10.31 -27.52
N LEU A 243 24.49 -11.51 -27.03
CA LEU A 243 25.88 -11.82 -26.68
C LEU A 243 26.39 -13.13 -27.27
N THR A 244 27.53 -13.02 -27.95
CA THR A 244 28.39 -14.12 -28.35
C THR A 244 28.68 -15.02 -27.15
N LYS A 245 28.56 -16.36 -27.31
CA LYS A 245 28.63 -17.31 -26.17
C LYS A 245 29.95 -17.27 -25.40
N GLU A 246 31.03 -16.80 -26.02
CA GLU A 246 32.33 -16.56 -25.39
C GLU A 246 32.31 -15.27 -24.53
N GLU A 247 31.84 -14.13 -25.07
CA GLU A 247 31.72 -12.88 -24.31
C GLU A 247 30.73 -12.97 -23.15
N ALA A 248 29.66 -13.76 -23.28
CA ALA A 248 28.74 -14.05 -22.18
C ALA A 248 29.44 -14.83 -21.06
N ALA A 249 30.25 -15.84 -21.42
CA ALA A 249 31.05 -16.59 -20.45
C ALA A 249 32.11 -15.71 -19.77
N GLU A 250 32.81 -14.86 -20.52
CA GLU A 250 33.79 -13.92 -19.96
C GLU A 250 33.14 -12.87 -19.05
N LYS A 251 32.01 -12.26 -19.45
CA LYS A 251 31.28 -11.32 -18.59
C LYS A 251 30.71 -12.00 -17.35
N ILE A 252 30.29 -13.26 -17.42
CA ILE A 252 29.87 -14.04 -16.24
C ILE A 252 31.08 -14.39 -15.35
N GLN A 253 32.26 -14.67 -15.89
CA GLN A 253 33.48 -14.86 -15.10
C GLN A 253 33.95 -13.57 -14.45
N GLN A 254 33.99 -12.46 -15.19
CA GLN A 254 34.33 -11.13 -14.65
C GLN A 254 33.31 -10.68 -13.60
N ALA A 255 32.01 -10.89 -13.82
CA ALA A 255 30.98 -10.62 -12.83
C ALA A 255 31.12 -11.51 -11.57
N LYS A 256 31.50 -12.79 -11.72
CA LYS A 256 31.78 -13.67 -10.57
C LYS A 256 33.03 -13.24 -9.80
N ALA A 257 34.11 -12.86 -10.50
CA ALA A 257 35.33 -12.36 -9.87
C ALA A 257 35.08 -11.02 -9.16
N ALA A 258 34.40 -10.08 -9.80
CA ALA A 258 34.01 -8.80 -9.20
C ALA A 258 33.04 -9.00 -8.02
N LYS A 259 32.13 -9.99 -8.10
CA LYS A 259 31.24 -10.35 -6.99
C LYS A 259 32.03 -10.94 -5.82
N GLN A 260 32.97 -11.85 -6.06
CA GLN A 260 33.87 -12.39 -5.02
C GLN A 260 34.75 -11.30 -4.40
N GLU A 261 35.29 -10.36 -5.18
CA GLU A 261 35.98 -9.18 -4.63
C GLU A 261 35.03 -8.31 -3.79
N SER A 262 33.80 -8.10 -4.23
CA SER A 262 32.82 -7.31 -3.48
C SER A 262 32.38 -8.00 -2.20
N GLU A 263 32.23 -9.32 -2.22
CA GLU A 263 31.85 -10.14 -1.06
C GLU A 263 33.00 -10.19 -0.07
N ALA A 264 34.25 -10.39 -0.50
CA ALA A 264 35.43 -10.30 0.36
C ALA A 264 35.64 -8.88 0.95
N LYS A 265 35.34 -7.83 0.19
CA LYS A 265 35.36 -6.44 0.70
C LYS A 265 34.22 -6.16 1.68
N ILE A 266 33.03 -6.71 1.45
CA ILE A 266 31.89 -6.61 2.38
C ILE A 266 32.14 -7.42 3.65
N GLU A 267 32.71 -8.62 3.55
CA GLU A 267 33.08 -9.46 4.69
C GLU A 267 34.22 -8.80 5.50
N GLY A 268 35.24 -8.26 4.84
CA GLY A 268 36.28 -7.44 5.48
C GLY A 268 35.72 -6.21 6.21
N LEU A 269 34.81 -5.46 5.57
CA LEU A 269 34.14 -4.31 6.20
C LEU A 269 33.18 -4.73 7.33
N GLN A 270 32.57 -5.92 7.27
CA GLN A 270 31.74 -6.46 8.35
C GLN A 270 32.59 -6.94 9.53
N LEU A 271 33.78 -7.50 9.28
CA LEU A 271 34.76 -7.82 10.31
C LEU A 271 35.29 -6.55 10.96
N GLU A 272 35.68 -5.53 10.19
CA GLU A 272 36.10 -4.22 10.69
C GLU A 272 34.96 -3.53 11.49
N GLU A 273 33.71 -3.61 11.03
CA GLU A 273 32.56 -3.07 11.78
C GLU A 273 32.30 -3.88 13.07
N GLN A 274 32.51 -5.20 13.07
CA GLN A 274 32.45 -6.03 14.28
C GLN A 274 33.59 -5.73 15.25
N GLU A 275 34.82 -5.51 14.77
CA GLU A 275 35.95 -5.08 15.60
C GLU A 275 35.69 -3.69 16.20
N LEU A 276 35.20 -2.73 15.42
CA LEU A 276 34.76 -1.41 15.92
C LEU A 276 33.59 -1.51 16.92
N LYS A 277 32.67 -2.46 16.76
CA LYS A 277 31.60 -2.73 17.74
C LYS A 277 32.17 -3.34 19.03
N ASN A 278 33.10 -4.28 18.90
CA ASN A 278 33.78 -4.93 20.04
C ASN A 278 34.65 -3.93 20.81
N GLU A 279 35.41 -3.06 20.13
CA GLU A 279 36.19 -2.00 20.76
C GLU A 279 35.28 -0.98 21.46
N LYS A 280 34.18 -0.54 20.83
CA LYS A 280 33.18 0.32 21.47
C LYS A 280 32.57 -0.35 22.70
N MET A 281 32.28 -1.65 22.65
CA MET A 281 31.75 -2.40 23.80
C MET A 281 32.81 -2.53 24.92
N LEU A 282 34.09 -2.75 24.59
CA LEU A 282 35.19 -2.75 25.55
C LEU A 282 35.42 -1.35 26.17
N ALA A 283 35.27 -0.27 25.38
CA ALA A 283 35.33 1.10 25.88
C ALA A 283 34.14 1.43 26.79
N GLN A 284 32.93 0.98 26.45
CA GLN A 284 31.76 1.05 27.32
C GLN A 284 31.97 0.28 28.62
N ILE A 285 32.47 -0.97 28.57
CA ILE A 285 32.82 -1.77 29.76
C ILE A 285 33.86 -1.06 30.63
N ARG A 286 34.91 -0.46 30.04
CA ARG A 286 35.89 0.35 30.78
C ARG A 286 35.25 1.59 31.43
N SER A 287 34.33 2.27 30.74
CA SER A 287 33.60 3.40 31.30
C SER A 287 32.70 2.97 32.46
N LEU A 288 32.02 1.83 32.34
CA LEU A 288 31.16 1.26 33.38
C LEU A 288 31.99 0.87 34.62
N LEU A 289 33.13 0.20 34.42
CA LEU A 289 34.09 -0.13 35.48
C LEU A 289 34.73 1.10 36.14
N SER A 290 34.81 2.23 35.44
CA SER A 290 35.20 3.50 36.04
C SER A 290 34.07 4.12 36.87
N GLN A 291 32.81 3.99 36.43
CA GLN A 291 31.64 4.45 37.16
C GLN A 291 31.34 3.61 38.39
N THR A 292 31.55 2.29 38.36
CA THR A 292 31.50 1.46 39.58
C THR A 292 32.59 1.93 40.55
N LYS A 293 33.85 2.07 40.12
CA LYS A 293 34.94 2.56 40.99
C LYS A 293 34.74 3.97 41.55
N VAL A 294 33.91 4.80 40.93
CA VAL A 294 33.47 6.09 41.51
C VAL A 294 32.39 5.86 42.56
N LYS A 295 31.38 5.02 42.29
CA LYS A 295 30.35 4.64 43.27
C LYS A 295 30.90 3.88 44.47
N ASP A 296 31.85 2.97 44.27
CA ASP A 296 32.55 2.22 45.32
C ASP A 296 33.21 3.21 46.30
N ARG A 297 33.83 4.28 45.76
CA ARG A 297 34.39 5.41 46.52
C ARG A 297 33.38 6.38 47.10
N GLU A 298 32.15 6.41 46.59
CA GLU A 298 31.05 7.16 47.19
C GLU A 298 30.48 6.37 48.39
N SER A 299 30.40 5.03 48.32
CA SER A 299 30.12 4.19 49.49
C SER A 299 31.22 4.26 50.55
N GLU A 300 32.51 4.14 50.19
CA GLU A 300 33.63 4.30 51.15
C GLU A 300 33.55 5.64 51.89
N LYS A 301 33.14 6.72 51.21
CA LYS A 301 32.94 8.03 51.84
C LYS A 301 31.74 8.07 52.76
N VAL A 302 30.60 7.51 52.36
CA VAL A 302 29.39 7.48 53.20
C VAL A 302 29.63 6.63 54.46
N GLU A 303 30.35 5.52 54.35
CA GLU A 303 30.76 4.71 55.51
C GLU A 303 31.61 5.53 56.48
N VAL A 304 32.68 6.18 56.00
CA VAL A 304 33.54 7.06 56.83
C VAL A 304 32.76 8.26 57.40
N GLU A 305 31.81 8.84 56.67
CA GLU A 305 30.96 9.93 57.15
C GLU A 305 30.00 9.44 58.27
N THR A 306 29.48 8.21 58.17
CA THR A 306 28.72 7.60 59.26
C THR A 306 29.58 7.20 60.47
N GLU A 307 30.82 6.75 60.27
CA GLU A 307 31.76 6.50 61.39
C GLU A 307 32.14 7.79 62.12
N MET A 308 32.36 8.90 61.39
CA MET A 308 32.61 10.21 62.02
C MET A 308 31.39 10.71 62.80
N LEU A 309 30.17 10.59 62.25
CA LEU A 309 28.95 10.99 62.95
C LEU A 309 28.68 10.16 64.21
N LEU A 310 29.02 8.86 64.21
CA LEU A 310 28.99 8.04 65.42
C LEU A 310 30.04 8.51 66.43
N ALA A 311 31.30 8.71 66.00
CA ALA A 311 32.37 9.16 66.88
C ALA A 311 32.19 10.58 67.45
N ASP A 312 31.44 11.45 66.76
CA ASP A 312 31.04 12.76 67.28
C ASP A 312 29.83 12.66 68.23
N SER A 313 28.90 11.73 68.00
CA SER A 313 27.84 11.40 68.97
C SER A 313 28.39 10.84 70.27
N ASP A 314 29.37 9.93 70.19
CA ASP A 314 30.07 9.37 71.37
C ASP A 314 30.78 10.47 72.18
N ARG A 315 31.31 11.50 71.50
CA ARG A 315 31.93 12.69 72.14
C ARG A 315 30.90 13.59 72.82
N GLU A 316 29.75 13.83 72.20
CA GLU A 316 28.68 14.61 72.84
C GLU A 316 28.18 13.93 74.12
N ASP A 317 28.06 12.60 74.13
CA ASP A 317 27.75 11.83 75.35
C ASP A 317 28.88 11.90 76.41
N GLU A 318 30.17 11.78 76.03
CA GLU A 318 31.31 11.98 76.95
C GLU A 318 31.33 13.40 77.54
N GLU A 319 31.09 14.44 76.75
CA GLU A 319 31.04 15.83 77.25
C GLU A 319 29.85 16.05 78.20
N LEU A 320 28.69 15.44 77.94
CA LEU A 320 27.52 15.46 78.81
C LEU A 320 27.73 14.69 80.12
N GLU A 321 28.50 13.59 80.14
CA GLU A 321 28.93 12.96 81.39
C GLU A 321 29.90 13.85 82.17
N LEU A 322 30.89 14.44 81.49
CA LEU A 322 31.84 15.37 82.10
C LEU A 322 31.16 16.66 82.62
N GLU A 323 30.04 17.11 82.05
CA GLU A 323 29.27 18.23 82.60
C GLU A 323 28.49 17.85 83.87
N LYS A 324 27.86 16.66 83.92
CA LYS A 324 27.23 16.12 85.14
C LYS A 324 28.26 16.03 86.27
N ASP A 325 29.44 15.46 86.00
CA ASP A 325 30.53 15.33 86.98
C ASP A 325 31.06 16.69 87.49
N LYS A 326 31.13 17.71 86.62
CA LYS A 326 31.50 19.09 87.02
C LYS A 326 30.47 19.67 87.98
N LEU A 327 29.18 19.53 87.69
CA LEU A 327 28.08 20.01 88.56
C LEU A 327 28.12 19.31 89.92
N ASP A 328 28.30 17.98 89.94
CA ASP A 328 28.40 17.17 91.16
C ASP A 328 29.62 17.59 92.02
N VAL A 329 30.74 17.93 91.38
CA VAL A 329 31.93 18.50 92.05
C VAL A 329 31.70 19.94 92.53
N GLU A 330 30.91 20.75 91.82
CA GLU A 330 30.59 22.13 92.19
C GLU A 330 29.63 22.20 93.40
N GLU A 331 28.60 21.35 93.45
CA GLU A 331 27.77 21.19 94.66
C GLU A 331 28.62 20.80 95.88
N ARG A 332 29.52 19.81 95.71
CA ARG A 332 30.45 19.38 96.75
C ARG A 332 31.40 20.51 97.18
N LYS A 333 31.90 21.34 96.24
CA LYS A 333 32.71 22.52 96.56
C LYS A 333 31.93 23.58 97.33
N MET A 334 30.69 23.88 96.94
CA MET A 334 29.82 24.84 97.64
C MET A 334 29.56 24.40 99.08
N LEU A 335 29.28 23.10 99.30
CA LEU A 335 29.16 22.50 100.63
C LEU A 335 30.46 22.56 101.44
N LEU A 336 31.63 22.52 100.79
CA LEU A 336 32.94 22.52 101.45
C LEU A 336 33.45 23.93 101.74
N GLU A 337 33.21 24.92 100.87
CA GLU A 337 33.44 26.34 101.18
C GLU A 337 32.56 26.82 102.34
N TYR A 338 31.31 26.39 102.40
CA TYR A 338 30.40 26.67 103.52
C TYR A 338 30.93 26.13 104.86
N ARG A 339 31.78 25.09 104.84
CA ARG A 339 32.55 24.62 106.00
C ARG A 339 33.83 25.44 106.20
N ALA A 340 34.70 25.53 105.19
CA ALA A 340 36.04 26.12 105.30
C ALA A 340 36.03 27.62 105.65
N LYS A 341 34.99 28.38 105.27
CA LYS A 341 34.79 29.78 105.69
C LYS A 341 34.56 29.93 107.21
N ARG A 342 34.38 28.84 107.96
CA ARG A 342 34.39 28.84 109.44
C ARG A 342 35.78 28.66 110.06
N GLU A 343 36.80 28.27 109.30
CA GLU A 343 38.06 27.71 109.85
C GLU A 343 39.33 28.50 109.49
N ALA A 344 39.41 29.12 108.31
CA ALA A 344 40.67 29.56 107.71
C ALA A 344 41.40 30.77 108.38
N THR A 345 40.85 31.39 109.43
CA THR A 345 41.27 32.73 109.91
C THR A 345 42.48 32.75 110.86
N GLN A 346 43.31 31.69 110.96
CA GLN A 346 44.12 31.46 112.18
C GLN A 346 45.66 31.29 112.09
N ALA A 347 46.32 30.90 110.98
CA ALA A 347 47.76 30.50 111.07
C ALA A 347 48.67 30.76 109.84
N ASN A 348 49.85 31.39 110.04
CA ASN A 348 51.02 31.39 109.14
C ASN A 348 52.29 32.01 109.81
N LYS A 349 53.44 31.30 109.91
CA LYS A 349 54.78 31.85 110.28
C LYS A 349 55.99 30.87 110.15
N ASP A 350 57.19 31.47 110.01
CA ASP A 350 58.59 30.98 110.26
C ASP A 350 59.34 30.03 109.27
N LYS A 351 60.58 30.42 108.82
CA LYS A 351 61.54 29.61 107.98
C LYS A 351 62.97 30.23 107.78
N PRO A 352 63.99 29.47 107.27
CA PRO A 352 65.39 29.92 107.03
C PRO A 352 65.86 29.92 105.52
N LYS A 353 67.19 29.82 105.25
CA LYS A 353 67.95 30.05 103.96
C LYS A 353 69.07 28.98 103.79
N THR A 354 69.96 28.82 102.78
CA THR A 354 70.55 29.63 101.65
C THR A 354 70.57 28.79 100.32
N GLY A 355 71.34 28.94 99.20
CA GLY A 355 72.44 29.83 98.71
C GLY A 355 73.87 29.26 98.92
N GLY A 356 74.88 29.34 98.02
CA GLY A 356 75.06 29.87 96.63
C GLY A 356 76.58 29.98 96.25
N THR A 357 77.12 30.34 95.06
CA THR A 357 76.62 30.45 93.65
C THR A 357 77.72 30.91 92.62
N THR A 358 77.98 30.15 91.53
CA THR A 358 78.51 30.60 90.18
C THR A 358 79.99 31.07 90.04
N PRO A 359 80.57 31.27 88.80
CA PRO A 359 80.39 32.47 87.92
C PRO A 359 80.26 32.19 86.38
N LYS A 360 79.41 32.85 85.56
CA LYS A 360 79.40 34.26 85.00
C LYS A 360 80.46 34.50 83.89
N LYS A 361 80.29 35.31 82.83
CA LYS A 361 79.28 36.29 82.30
C LYS A 361 79.59 36.48 80.77
N LYS A 362 78.94 37.25 79.88
CA LYS A 362 77.89 38.31 79.79
C LYS A 362 77.34 38.19 78.33
N GLY A 363 76.08 38.44 77.95
CA GLY A 363 75.31 39.70 78.06
C GLY A 363 75.35 40.46 76.70
N GLU A 364 74.33 41.17 76.23
CA GLU A 364 73.02 41.49 76.86
C GLU A 364 72.07 42.21 75.85
N LYS A 365 70.74 42.18 76.12
CA LYS A 365 69.67 43.12 75.65
C LYS A 365 69.04 42.94 74.25
N LYS A 366 67.73 43.22 74.06
CA LYS A 366 66.58 43.34 75.01
C LYS A 366 65.21 43.21 74.31
N ASP A 367 64.19 42.99 75.15
CA ASP A 367 62.75 43.27 75.04
C ASP A 367 62.31 44.31 73.98
N GLY A 368 61.13 44.22 73.34
CA GLY A 368 60.00 43.30 73.53
C GLY A 368 58.76 43.96 74.18
N LYS A 369 57.56 43.59 73.71
CA LYS A 369 56.28 43.76 74.40
C LYS A 369 55.20 42.88 73.79
#